data_AF-A0A4Y2WXN2-F1
#
_entry.id   AF-A0A4Y2WXN2-F1
#
_cell.length_a   1.000
_cell.length_b   1.000
_cell.length_c   1.000
_cell.angle_alpha   90.00
_cell.angle_beta   90.00
_cell.angle_gamma   90.00
#
_symmetry.space_group_name_H-M   'P 1'
#
loop_
_entity.id
_entity.type
_entity.pdbx_description
1 polymer ?
#
loop_
_entity_poly.entity_id
_entity_poly.type
_entity_poly.pdbx_seq_one_letter_code
_entity_poly.pdbx_strand_id
1 'polypeptide(L)'
;MYTFGAKHLVKGEPNVSYICSRYYRAPELIFGATDYTTMIDVWSGGCVLAELMLGQPIFPGDSGVDQLVEIIKVLGTPTKEQIREMNKNYTEFRFPQIKAHPWQK
;
A
#
# COMPACT_ATOMS: atom_id res chain seq x y z
N MET A 1 15.96 -2.66 -15.27
CA MET A 1 15.95 -1.22 -15.56
C MET A 1 14.84 -0.96 -16.58
N TYR A 2 14.00 0.07 -16.33
CA TYR A 2 12.95 0.63 -17.18
C TYR A 2 11.63 -0.14 -17.38
N THR A 3 10.69 0.12 -16.47
CA THR A 3 9.36 0.59 -16.89
C THR A 3 8.96 1.76 -15.98
N PHE A 4 9.51 2.95 -16.22
CA PHE A 4 8.86 4.18 -15.74
C PHE A 4 7.66 4.43 -16.64
N GLY A 5 6.63 3.60 -16.50
CA GLY A 5 5.29 3.93 -16.96
C GLY A 5 4.75 4.99 -16.01
N ALA A 6 5.23 6.22 -16.16
CA ALA A 6 4.66 7.38 -15.48
C ALA A 6 3.27 7.60 -16.08
N LYS A 7 2.31 6.82 -15.59
CA LYS A 7 0.88 7.00 -15.87
C LYS A 7 0.54 8.45 -15.49
N HIS A 8 0.06 9.20 -16.47
CA HIS A 8 -0.43 10.55 -16.22
C HIS A 8 -1.73 10.42 -15.44
N LEU A 9 -1.72 10.80 -14.16
CA LEU A 9 -2.92 10.79 -13.34
C LEU A 9 -3.70 12.07 -13.61
N VAL A 10 -4.82 11.95 -14.30
CA VAL A 10 -5.76 13.06 -14.50
C VAL A 10 -6.79 13.05 -13.36
N LYS A 11 -6.88 14.15 -12.62
CA LYS A 11 -7.80 14.29 -11.49
C LYS A 11 -9.25 14.14 -11.97
N GLY A 12 -9.92 13.08 -11.54
CA GLY A 12 -11.32 12.79 -11.88
C GLY A 12 -11.53 11.63 -12.85
N GLU A 13 -10.45 11.08 -13.43
CA GLU A 13 -10.52 9.87 -14.26
C GLU A 13 -10.18 8.61 -13.45
N PRO A 14 -10.95 7.51 -13.58
CA PRO A 14 -10.65 6.27 -12.87
C PRO A 14 -9.38 5.62 -13.43
N ASN A 15 -8.44 5.29 -12.55
CA ASN A 15 -7.20 4.60 -12.92
C ASN A 15 -7.22 3.12 -12.52
N VAL A 16 -6.48 2.28 -13.24
CA VAL A 16 -6.36 0.84 -12.94
C VAL A 16 -5.65 0.67 -11.59
N SER A 17 -6.24 -0.06 -10.65
CA SER A 17 -5.69 -0.29 -9.30
C SER A 17 -4.68 -1.44 -9.24
N TYR A 18 -4.73 -2.39 -10.20
CA TYR A 18 -3.77 -3.49 -10.31
C TYR A 18 -2.52 -3.08 -11.09
N ILE A 19 -1.75 -2.19 -10.48
CA ILE A 19 -0.47 -1.67 -11.00
C ILE A 19 0.63 -1.86 -9.95
N CYS A 20 1.88 -1.75 -10.37
CA CYS A 20 3.10 -2.01 -9.58
C CYS A 20 3.30 -3.50 -9.20
N SER A 21 4.57 -3.87 -9.04
CA SER A 21 4.98 -5.15 -8.45
C SER A 21 4.44 -5.24 -7.01
N ARG A 22 3.92 -6.42 -6.65
CA ARG A 22 3.07 -6.62 -5.47
C ARG A 22 3.67 -6.08 -4.16
N TYR A 23 4.96 -6.31 -3.92
CA TYR A 23 5.65 -5.92 -2.67
C TYR A 23 5.76 -4.40 -2.45
N TYR A 24 5.59 -3.60 -3.51
CA TYR A 24 5.69 -2.14 -3.47
C TYR A 24 4.33 -1.46 -3.64
N ARG A 25 3.23 -2.22 -3.62
CA ARG A 25 1.89 -1.70 -3.85
C ARG A 25 1.38 -0.95 -2.62
N ALA A 26 0.90 0.27 -2.84
CA ALA A 26 0.31 1.11 -1.81
C ALA A 26 -1.02 0.50 -1.29
N PRO A 27 -1.35 0.66 0.01
CA PRO A 27 -2.53 0.05 0.61
C PRO A 27 -3.84 0.50 -0.06
N GLU A 28 -3.96 1.76 -0.48
CA GLU A 28 -5.13 2.28 -1.20
C GLU A 28 -5.40 1.55 -2.51
N LEU A 29 -4.34 1.12 -3.21
CA LEU A 29 -4.47 0.30 -4.43
C LEU A 29 -4.95 -1.11 -4.11
N ILE A 30 -4.54 -1.67 -2.97
CA ILE A 30 -5.01 -2.98 -2.48
C ILE A 30 -6.50 -2.89 -2.09
N PHE A 31 -6.92 -1.77 -1.52
CA PHE A 31 -8.32 -1.44 -1.25
C PHE A 31 -9.13 -1.14 -2.52
N GLY A 32 -8.51 -1.11 -3.69
CA GLY A 32 -9.20 -0.88 -4.97
C GLY A 32 -9.57 0.57 -5.23
N ALA A 33 -8.86 1.53 -4.62
CA ALA A 33 -9.02 2.95 -4.94
C ALA A 33 -8.73 3.20 -6.42
N THR A 34 -9.55 4.04 -7.06
CA THR A 34 -9.39 4.45 -8.47
C THR A 34 -9.04 5.94 -8.60
N ASP A 35 -9.18 6.70 -7.51
CA ASP A 35 -8.88 8.13 -7.36
C ASP A 35 -7.58 8.40 -6.59
N TYR A 36 -6.62 7.46 -6.69
CA TYR A 36 -5.31 7.61 -6.06
C TYR A 36 -4.46 8.70 -6.73
N THR A 37 -3.48 9.19 -5.97
CA THR A 37 -2.57 10.26 -6.42
C THR A 37 -1.16 9.73 -6.64
N THR A 38 -0.20 10.60 -6.99
CA THR A 38 1.22 10.26 -7.10
C THR A 38 1.85 9.82 -5.78
N MET A 39 1.12 9.89 -4.65
CA MET A 39 1.59 9.41 -3.34
C MET A 39 1.86 7.90 -3.31
N ILE A 40 1.27 7.12 -4.22
CA ILE A 40 1.59 5.70 -4.38
C ILE A 40 3.07 5.46 -4.74
N ASP A 41 3.70 6.41 -5.43
CA ASP A 41 5.11 6.33 -5.81
C ASP A 41 6.02 6.64 -4.61
N VAL A 42 5.58 7.53 -3.72
CA VAL A 42 6.25 7.80 -2.44
C VAL A 42 6.22 6.56 -1.54
N TRP A 43 5.07 5.87 -1.46
CA TRP A 43 4.96 4.58 -0.78
C TRP A 43 5.92 3.54 -1.37
N SER A 44 5.91 3.40 -2.69
CA SER A 44 6.79 2.46 -3.41
C SER A 44 8.27 2.76 -3.13
N GLY A 45 8.66 4.04 -3.15
CA GLY A 45 10.02 4.49 -2.81
C GLY A 45 10.41 4.18 -1.37
N GLY A 46 9.48 4.34 -0.42
CA GLY A 46 9.67 3.94 0.98
C GLY A 46 9.90 2.43 1.14
N CYS A 47 9.16 1.61 0.40
CA CYS A 47 9.35 0.16 0.40
C CYS A 47 10.72 -0.24 -0.16
N VAL A 48 11.18 0.40 -1.24
CA VAL A 48 12.53 0.18 -1.80
C VAL A 48 13.60 0.58 -0.80
N LEU A 49 13.45 1.74 -0.14
CA LEU A 49 14.41 2.19 0.88
C LEU A 49 14.51 1.21 2.04
N ALA A 50 13.36 0.73 2.54
CA ALA A 50 13.33 -0.26 3.62
C ALA A 50 13.95 -1.59 3.19
N GLU A 51 13.68 -2.05 1.97
CA GLU A 51 14.29 -3.27 1.42
C GLU A 51 15.81 -3.17 1.32
N LEU A 52 16.35 -2.01 0.90
CA LEU A 52 17.79 -1.78 0.86
C LEU A 52 18.42 -1.85 2.26
N MET A 53 17.70 -1.39 3.30
CA MET A 53 18.17 -1.45 4.69
C MET A 53 18.06 -2.86 5.30
N LEU A 54 17.03 -3.62 4.93
CA LEU A 54 16.73 -4.95 5.48
C LEU A 54 17.42 -6.08 4.70
N GLY A 55 17.84 -5.84 3.45
CA GLY A 55 18.35 -6.86 2.53
C GLY A 55 17.28 -7.80 1.98
N GLN A 56 16.00 -7.54 2.28
CA GLN A 56 14.84 -8.33 1.85
C GLN A 56 13.59 -7.44 1.79
N PRO A 57 12.56 -7.81 1.00
CA PRO A 57 11.33 -7.04 0.90
C PRO A 57 10.67 -6.84 2.26
N ILE A 58 10.32 -5.59 2.59
CA ILE A 58 9.66 -5.23 3.84
C ILE A 58 8.25 -5.83 3.99
N PHE A 59 7.55 -6.03 2.86
CA PHE A 59 6.18 -6.54 2.82
C PHE A 59 6.04 -7.68 1.80
N PRO A 60 6.42 -8.92 2.15
CA PRO A 60 6.37 -10.06 1.24
C PRO A 60 4.98 -10.74 1.23
N GLY A 61 4.02 -10.22 0.44
CA GLY A 61 2.68 -10.81 0.32
C GLY A 61 2.49 -11.77 -0.87
N ASP A 62 1.85 -12.93 -0.65
CA ASP A 62 1.52 -13.90 -1.71
C ASP A 62 0.18 -13.64 -2.42
N SER A 63 -0.64 -12.75 -1.87
CA SER A 63 -1.88 -12.23 -2.46
C SER A 63 -2.07 -10.76 -2.09
N GLY A 64 -3.11 -10.11 -2.62
CA GLY A 64 -3.45 -8.73 -2.21
C GLY A 64 -3.82 -8.65 -0.72
N VAL A 65 -4.48 -9.68 -0.20
CA VAL A 65 -4.84 -9.76 1.23
C VAL A 65 -3.60 -9.99 2.07
N ASP A 66 -2.71 -10.90 1.67
CA ASP A 66 -1.47 -11.16 2.42
C ASP A 66 -0.56 -9.94 2.44
N GLN A 67 -0.47 -9.21 1.32
CA GLN A 67 0.26 -7.94 1.24
C GLN A 67 -0.25 -6.94 2.28
N LEU A 68 -1.57 -6.83 2.44
CA LEU A 68 -2.18 -5.96 3.44
C LEU A 68 -1.89 -6.43 4.87
N VAL A 69 -1.89 -7.74 5.10
CA VAL A 69 -1.54 -8.33 6.39
C VAL A 69 -0.09 -8.01 6.77
N GLU A 70 0.86 -8.12 5.84
CA GLU A 70 2.26 -7.74 6.09
C GLU A 70 2.40 -6.25 6.43
N ILE A 71 1.66 -5.38 5.74
CA ILE A 71 1.62 -3.94 6.06
C ILE A 71 1.10 -3.70 7.47
N ILE A 72 0.00 -4.38 7.85
CA ILE A 72 -0.62 -4.25 9.18
C ILE A 72 0.30 -4.77 10.29
N LYS A 73 1.06 -5.84 10.06
CA LYS A 73 2.03 -6.36 11.06
C LYS A 73 3.07 -5.31 11.45
N VAL A 74 3.45 -4.46 10.50
CA VAL A 74 4.48 -3.43 10.69
C VAL A 74 3.87 -2.12 11.18
N LEU A 75 2.87 -1.59 10.47
CA LEU A 75 2.26 -0.28 10.74
C LEU A 75 1.10 -0.31 11.74
N GLY A 76 0.61 -1.50 12.09
CA GLY A 76 -0.59 -1.69 12.89
C GLY A 76 -1.88 -1.63 12.06
N THR A 77 -2.99 -1.94 12.73
CA THR A 77 -4.31 -1.92 12.08
C THR A 77 -4.75 -0.49 11.79
N PRO A 78 -5.08 -0.14 10.53
CA PRO A 78 -5.53 1.20 10.19
C PRO A 78 -6.84 1.54 10.89
N THR A 79 -7.01 2.79 11.30
CA THR A 79 -8.27 3.28 11.87
C THR A 79 -9.36 3.38 10.81
N LYS A 80 -10.61 3.53 11.23
CA LYS A 80 -11.74 3.68 10.31
C LYS A 80 -11.60 4.90 9.41
N GLU A 81 -11.00 5.97 9.94
CA GLU A 81 -10.71 7.21 9.23
C GLU A 81 -9.68 6.97 8.14
N GLN A 82 -8.58 6.27 8.45
CA GLN A 82 -7.54 5.93 7.47
C GLN A 82 -8.05 5.02 6.36
N ILE A 83 -8.87 4.02 6.69
CA ILE A 83 -9.52 3.15 5.70
C ILE A 83 -10.42 3.99 4.77
N ARG A 84 -11.20 4.93 5.32
CA ARG A 84 -12.06 5.82 4.54
C ARG A 84 -11.27 6.76 3.64
N GLU A 85 -10.10 7.22 4.07
CA GLU A 85 -9.18 8.01 3.23
C GLU A 85 -8.59 7.18 2.09
N MET A 86 -8.28 5.90 2.33
CA MET A 86 -7.77 4.99 1.31
C MET A 86 -8.83 4.61 0.27
N ASN A 87 -10.04 4.27 0.69
CA ASN A 87 -11.17 4.04 -0.22
C ASN A 87 -12.52 4.25 0.51
N LYS A 88 -13.24 5.30 0.12
CA LYS A 88 -14.54 5.67 0.70
C LYS A 88 -15.64 4.61 0.48
N ASN A 89 -15.52 3.82 -0.58
CA ASN A 89 -16.50 2.79 -0.95
C ASN A 89 -16.20 1.43 -0.31
N TYR A 90 -15.09 1.32 0.43
CA TYR A 90 -14.68 0.07 1.02
C TYR A 90 -15.43 -0.19 2.34
N THR A 91 -16.35 -1.16 2.33
CA THR A 91 -17.25 -1.47 3.46
C THR A 91 -16.93 -2.79 4.16
N GLU A 92 -16.12 -3.65 3.55
CA GLU A 92 -15.83 -4.98 4.07
C GLU A 92 -14.36 -5.10 4.47
N PHE A 93 -14.07 -5.25 5.76
CA PHE A 93 -13.07 -6.18 6.32
C PHE A 93 -12.97 -5.94 7.84
N ARG A 94 -13.01 -7.02 8.63
CA ARG A 94 -12.66 -6.98 10.06
C ARG A 94 -11.19 -7.33 10.18
N PHE A 95 -10.34 -6.33 10.35
CA PHE A 95 -8.94 -6.59 10.67
C PHE A 95 -8.80 -7.02 12.13
N PRO A 96 -7.93 -7.99 12.44
CA PRO A 96 -7.49 -8.17 13.82
C PRO A 96 -6.82 -6.87 14.29
N GLN A 97 -7.04 -6.48 15.54
CA GLN A 97 -6.36 -5.30 16.10
C GLN A 97 -4.92 -5.66 16.46
N ILE A 98 -3.98 -5.16 15.66
CA ILE A 98 -2.54 -5.32 15.83
C ILE A 98 -1.97 -3.92 16.13
N LYS A 99 -1.20 -3.82 17.22
CA LYS A 99 -0.46 -2.60 17.55
C LYS A 99 0.73 -2.47 16.60
N ALA A 100 1.02 -1.26 16.15
CA ALA A 100 2.19 -0.97 15.34
C ALA A 100 3.47 -1.49 16.03
N HIS A 101 4.35 -2.14 15.26
CA HIS A 101 5.63 -2.56 15.80
C HIS A 101 6.52 -1.32 15.99
N PRO A 102 7.10 -1.09 17.18
CA PRO A 102 8.04 0.01 17.34
C PRO A 102 9.26 -0.23 16.45
N TRP A 103 9.59 0.76 15.62
CA TRP A 103 10.86 0.83 14.91
C TRP A 103 11.96 1.08 15.94
N GLN A 104 12.60 0.04 16.45
CA GLN A 104 13.72 0.20 17.38
C GLN A 104 14.90 0.84 16.64
N LYS A 105 15.43 1.91 17.23
CA LYS A 105 16.71 2.54 16.85
C LYS A 105 17.88 1.68 17.31
#